data_AF-A0A2G9PGJ8-F1
#
_entry.id   AF-A0A2G9PGJ8-F1
#
_cell.length_a   1.000
_cell.length_b   1.000
_cell.length_c   1.000
_cell.angle_alpha   90.00
_cell.angle_beta   90.00
_cell.angle_gamma   90.00
#
_symmetry.space_group_name_H-M   'P 1'
#
loop_
_entity.id
_entity.type
_entity.pdbx_description
1 polymer ?
#
loop_
_entity_poly.entity_id
_entity_poly.type
_entity_poly.pdbx_seq_one_letter_code
_entity_poly.pdbx_strand_id
1 'polypeptide(L)'
;MEESELVTRYPFVAASRAYLKDSKVSDAEFEDAAGRVLATVNNSPARRESKPAEAVKNYAVERLVLYSLDDAFAARRYAANKATGYARLLAGEEEATIVRVCREFFPSLRPAYSVSVIDFVKNARGLAEAQVEGGRVALNKEGLVGVFREALAKKVSSFTADRKTLPKNAVAAAEGIKPRVAETVKPPSFFKGSVYSLPCVQKVRKGVMEGKRYYGAMALAIALCRDGVTKERAIDELADYARRCSAGTGEFTEKESRNAVEWVYKHSTIGFACQAMRDQG
;
A
#
# COMPACT_ATOMS: atom_id res chain seq x y z
N MET A 1 14.21 -25.65 10.80
CA MET A 1 13.02 -25.14 11.50
C MET A 1 11.92 -26.17 11.40
N GLU A 2 11.42 -26.63 12.54
CA GLU A 2 10.28 -27.55 12.62
C GLU A 2 8.99 -26.87 12.13
N GLU A 3 7.98 -27.65 11.73
CA GLU A 3 6.70 -27.14 11.23
C GLU A 3 5.98 -26.27 12.27
N SER A 4 5.97 -26.73 13.53
CA SER A 4 5.35 -26.05 14.67
C SER A 4 5.95 -24.67 14.92
N GLU A 5 7.28 -24.58 14.86
CA GLU A 5 8.03 -23.34 15.02
C GLU A 5 7.74 -22.37 13.86
N LEU A 6 7.74 -22.88 12.62
CA LEU A 6 7.40 -22.09 11.43
C LEU A 6 6.00 -21.48 11.54
N VAL A 7 5.00 -22.29 11.90
CA VAL A 7 3.61 -21.84 12.01
C VAL A 7 3.45 -20.83 13.15
N THR A 8 4.14 -21.01 14.27
CA THR A 8 4.13 -20.06 15.38
C THR A 8 4.69 -18.70 14.95
N ARG A 9 5.78 -18.69 14.18
CA ARG A 9 6.42 -17.46 13.68
C ARG A 9 5.68 -16.83 12.50
N TYR A 10 5.04 -17.63 11.66
CA TYR A 10 4.40 -17.23 10.41
C TYR A 10 2.99 -17.84 10.29
N PRO A 11 1.99 -17.35 11.04
CA PRO A 11 0.66 -17.96 11.12
C PRO A 11 -0.22 -17.80 9.86
N PHE A 12 0.37 -17.29 8.76
CA PHE A 12 -0.28 -17.08 7.46
C PHE A 12 0.15 -18.10 6.39
N VAL A 13 1.04 -19.04 6.72
CA VAL A 13 1.49 -20.11 5.82
C VAL A 13 0.39 -21.15 5.63
N ALA A 14 0.43 -21.92 4.55
CA ALA A 14 -0.61 -22.92 4.26
C ALA A 14 -0.78 -23.95 5.38
N ALA A 15 0.33 -24.38 6.01
CA ALA A 15 0.33 -25.33 7.11
C ALA A 15 -0.50 -24.88 8.33
N SER A 16 -0.68 -23.57 8.53
CA SER A 16 -1.48 -23.01 9.61
C SER A 16 -2.93 -23.49 9.60
N ARG A 17 -3.48 -23.87 8.44
CA ARG A 17 -4.88 -24.34 8.31
C ARG A 17 -5.19 -25.56 9.18
N ALA A 18 -4.22 -26.44 9.41
CA ALA A 18 -4.41 -27.64 10.23
C ALA A 18 -4.75 -27.30 11.69
N TYR A 19 -4.28 -26.15 12.19
CA TYR A 19 -4.45 -25.70 13.58
C TYR A 19 -5.81 -25.03 13.86
N LEU A 20 -6.62 -24.79 12.83
CA LEU A 20 -7.94 -24.15 12.97
C LEU A 20 -9.10 -25.15 13.00
N LYS A 21 -8.86 -26.44 12.69
CA LYS A 21 -9.91 -27.47 12.82
C LYS A 21 -10.38 -27.49 14.27
N ASP A 22 -11.68 -27.29 14.47
CA ASP A 22 -12.37 -27.28 15.77
C ASP A 22 -12.05 -26.12 16.72
N SER A 23 -11.37 -25.06 16.23
CA SER A 23 -11.13 -23.86 17.02
C SER A 23 -12.43 -23.08 17.26
N LYS A 24 -12.83 -22.97 18.53
CA LYS A 24 -13.85 -22.03 18.98
C LYS A 24 -13.19 -20.73 19.43
N VAL A 25 -13.92 -19.62 19.26
CA VAL A 25 -13.48 -18.28 19.65
C VAL A 25 -14.51 -17.70 20.59
N SER A 26 -14.08 -17.33 21.78
CA SER A 26 -14.87 -16.67 22.81
C SER A 26 -14.93 -15.15 22.59
N ASP A 27 -15.87 -14.48 23.25
CA ASP A 27 -16.01 -13.02 23.17
C ASP A 27 -14.77 -12.30 23.71
N ALA A 28 -14.20 -12.80 24.81
CA ALA A 28 -12.94 -12.29 25.36
C ALA A 28 -11.80 -12.34 24.34
N GLU A 29 -11.73 -13.39 23.50
CA GLU A 29 -10.71 -13.50 22.46
C GLU A 29 -10.92 -12.49 21.31
N PHE A 30 -12.16 -12.11 21.03
CA PHE A 30 -12.46 -11.03 20.08
C PHE A 30 -12.06 -9.65 20.63
N GLU A 31 -12.34 -9.38 21.91
CA GLU A 31 -11.91 -8.15 22.58
C GLU A 31 -10.39 -8.03 22.61
N ASP A 32 -9.70 -9.11 22.99
CA ASP A 32 -8.24 -9.22 22.98
C ASP A 32 -7.67 -8.97 21.57
N ALA A 33 -8.30 -9.56 20.55
CA ALA A 33 -7.91 -9.36 19.15
C ALA A 33 -8.14 -7.91 18.70
N ALA A 34 -9.21 -7.25 19.13
CA ALA A 34 -9.45 -5.84 18.85
C ALA A 34 -8.37 -4.95 19.48
N GLY A 35 -7.96 -5.25 20.71
CA GLY A 35 -6.80 -4.62 21.34
C GLY A 35 -5.51 -4.78 20.52
N ARG A 36 -5.23 -5.99 20.02
CA ARG A 36 -4.06 -6.27 19.17
C ARG A 36 -4.13 -5.59 17.80
N VAL A 37 -5.32 -5.51 17.19
CA VAL A 37 -5.54 -4.77 15.94
C VAL A 37 -5.20 -3.29 16.15
N LEU A 38 -5.75 -2.67 17.19
CA LEU A 38 -5.48 -1.27 17.51
C LEU A 38 -3.99 -1.03 17.80
N ALA A 39 -3.35 -1.90 18.59
CA ALA A 39 -1.92 -1.83 18.86
C ALA A 39 -1.08 -1.92 17.58
N THR A 40 -1.42 -2.85 16.68
CA THR A 40 -0.71 -3.02 15.41
C THR A 40 -0.91 -1.81 14.50
N VAL A 41 -2.13 -1.26 14.42
CA VAL A 41 -2.41 -0.02 13.67
C VAL A 41 -1.56 1.15 14.17
N ASN A 42 -1.36 1.23 15.48
CA ASN A 42 -0.53 2.23 16.14
C ASN A 42 0.98 1.92 16.10
N ASN A 43 1.38 0.87 15.38
CA ASN A 43 2.77 0.41 15.28
C ASN A 43 3.39 0.05 16.64
N SER A 44 2.56 -0.43 17.57
CA SER A 44 3.04 -1.00 18.83
C SER A 44 3.53 -2.44 18.62
N PRO A 45 4.49 -2.91 19.44
CA PRO A 45 5.01 -4.27 19.31
C PRO A 45 3.90 -5.32 19.43
N ALA A 46 3.89 -6.30 18.53
CA ALA A 46 2.99 -7.43 18.64
C ALA A 46 3.45 -8.36 19.78
N ARG A 47 2.49 -8.85 20.56
CA ARG A 47 2.73 -9.97 21.49
C ARG A 47 3.15 -11.19 20.67
N ARG A 48 4.19 -11.89 21.13
CA ARG A 48 4.61 -13.16 20.54
C ARG A 48 3.88 -14.28 21.24
N GLU A 49 3.25 -15.14 20.45
CA GLU A 49 2.66 -16.37 20.96
C GLU A 49 3.73 -17.46 21.03
N SER A 50 3.62 -18.34 22.02
CA SER A 50 4.54 -19.46 22.21
C SER A 50 4.04 -20.76 21.57
N LYS A 51 2.73 -20.85 21.27
CA LYS A 51 2.12 -22.06 20.70
C LYS A 51 1.55 -21.81 19.29
N PRO A 52 1.67 -22.78 18.37
CA PRO A 52 1.21 -22.62 16.99
C PRO A 52 -0.31 -22.45 16.90
N ALA A 53 -1.09 -23.22 17.67
CA ALA A 53 -2.55 -23.10 17.66
C ALA A 53 -3.04 -21.71 18.13
N GLU A 54 -2.41 -21.17 19.17
CA GLU A 54 -2.71 -19.83 19.69
C GLU A 54 -2.30 -18.76 18.67
N ALA A 55 -1.11 -18.86 18.06
CA ALA A 55 -0.63 -17.95 17.03
C ALA A 55 -1.57 -17.87 15.82
N VAL A 56 -2.01 -19.03 15.31
CA VAL A 56 -2.88 -19.12 14.14
C VAL A 56 -4.28 -18.60 14.46
N LYS A 57 -4.85 -19.01 15.60
CA LYS A 57 -6.16 -18.53 16.04
C LYS A 57 -6.16 -17.01 16.22
N ASN A 58 -5.17 -16.47 16.94
CA ASN A 58 -5.08 -15.03 17.16
C ASN A 58 -4.96 -14.26 15.85
N TYR A 59 -4.13 -14.73 14.91
CA TYR A 59 -4.01 -14.13 13.59
C TYR A 59 -5.33 -14.16 12.80
N ALA A 60 -6.07 -15.28 12.85
CA ALA A 60 -7.36 -15.41 12.19
C ALA A 60 -8.42 -14.47 12.78
N VAL A 61 -8.51 -14.40 14.11
CA VAL A 61 -9.46 -13.54 14.83
C VAL A 61 -9.15 -12.05 14.62
N GLU A 62 -7.87 -11.66 14.63
CA GLU A 62 -7.45 -10.29 14.30
C GLU A 62 -7.92 -9.86 12.91
N ARG A 63 -7.82 -10.76 11.91
CA ARG A 63 -8.30 -10.47 10.55
C ARG A 63 -9.82 -10.32 10.49
N LEU A 64 -10.57 -11.12 11.24
CA LEU A 64 -12.03 -10.99 11.34
C LEU A 64 -12.44 -9.65 11.96
N VAL A 65 -11.77 -9.23 13.05
CA VAL A 65 -12.03 -7.93 13.69
C VAL A 65 -11.65 -6.78 12.74
N LEU A 66 -10.47 -6.83 12.12
CA LEU A 66 -10.03 -5.82 11.17
C LEU A 66 -11.02 -5.66 10.00
N TYR A 67 -11.56 -6.77 9.51
CA TYR A 67 -12.56 -6.74 8.46
C TYR A 67 -13.90 -6.19 8.95
N SER A 68 -14.29 -6.54 10.16
CA SER A 68 -15.54 -6.05 10.78
C SER A 68 -15.52 -4.53 11.03
N LEU A 69 -14.33 -3.94 11.20
CA LEU A 69 -14.14 -2.50 11.37
C LEU A 69 -14.59 -1.69 10.14
N ASP A 70 -14.51 -2.27 8.94
CA ASP A 70 -14.90 -1.64 7.67
C ASP A 70 -14.20 -0.30 7.40
N ASP A 71 -12.91 -0.21 7.76
CA ASP A 71 -12.07 0.96 7.51
C ASP A 71 -10.88 0.57 6.62
N ALA A 72 -10.91 1.02 5.37
CA ALA A 72 -9.88 0.72 4.38
C ALA A 72 -8.50 1.29 4.74
N PHE A 73 -8.43 2.42 5.44
CA PHE A 73 -7.15 3.00 5.86
C PHE A 73 -6.57 2.22 7.03
N ALA A 74 -7.39 1.85 8.00
CA ALA A 74 -6.99 1.00 9.11
C ALA A 74 -6.50 -0.36 8.60
N ALA A 75 -7.24 -0.98 7.66
CA ALA A 75 -6.86 -2.24 7.04
C ALA A 75 -5.50 -2.15 6.33
N ARG A 76 -5.26 -1.09 5.54
CA ARG A 76 -3.97 -0.85 4.87
C ARG A 76 -2.84 -0.65 5.87
N ARG A 77 -3.06 0.16 6.92
CA ARG A 77 -2.04 0.45 7.94
C ARG A 77 -1.70 -0.77 8.77
N TYR A 78 -2.70 -1.52 9.20
CA TYR A 78 -2.53 -2.81 9.87
C TYR A 78 -1.72 -3.78 9.00
N ALA A 79 -2.11 -3.94 7.73
CA ALA A 79 -1.43 -4.83 6.80
C ALA A 79 0.04 -4.45 6.59
N ALA A 80 0.33 -3.16 6.41
CA ALA A 80 1.69 -2.65 6.27
C ALA A 80 2.54 -2.90 7.53
N ASN A 81 1.98 -2.65 8.73
CA ASN A 81 2.70 -2.84 9.99
C ASN A 81 2.94 -4.33 10.28
N LYS A 82 1.92 -5.20 10.13
CA LYS A 82 2.10 -6.66 10.26
C LYS A 82 3.13 -7.18 9.27
N ALA A 83 3.03 -6.81 7.99
CA ALA A 83 3.96 -7.26 6.97
C ALA A 83 5.39 -6.80 7.25
N THR A 84 5.58 -5.57 7.75
CA THR A 84 6.89 -5.06 8.18
C THR A 84 7.45 -5.87 9.35
N GLY A 85 6.63 -6.21 10.35
CA GLY A 85 7.04 -7.05 11.47
C GLY A 85 7.53 -8.43 11.01
N TYR A 86 6.77 -9.10 10.14
CA TYR A 86 7.16 -10.40 9.60
C TYR A 86 8.36 -10.32 8.66
N ALA A 87 8.49 -9.27 7.85
CA ALA A 87 9.65 -9.07 6.98
C ALA A 87 10.94 -8.85 7.79
N ARG A 88 10.87 -8.10 8.90
CA ARG A 88 12.00 -7.96 9.84
C ARG A 88 12.39 -9.28 10.48
N LEU A 89 11.41 -10.10 10.87
CA LEU A 89 11.67 -11.43 11.39
C LEU A 89 12.35 -12.31 10.33
N LEU A 90 11.83 -12.30 9.10
CA LEU A 90 12.30 -13.11 7.98
C LEU A 90 13.73 -12.71 7.53
N ALA A 91 14.08 -11.43 7.60
CA ALA A 91 15.42 -10.95 7.27
C ALA A 91 16.51 -11.58 8.14
N GLY A 92 16.20 -11.92 9.39
CA GLY A 92 17.11 -12.58 10.33
C GLY A 92 17.22 -14.10 10.16
N GLU A 93 16.48 -14.70 9.22
CA GLU A 93 16.44 -16.16 9.06
C GLU A 93 17.52 -16.69 8.10
N GLU A 94 17.75 -17.99 8.25
CA GLU A 94 18.46 -18.87 7.32
C GLU A 94 17.79 -18.88 5.92
N GLU A 95 18.58 -19.01 4.86
CA GLU A 95 18.10 -19.01 3.46
C GLU A 95 17.00 -20.04 3.23
N ALA A 96 17.16 -21.25 3.77
CA ALA A 96 16.18 -22.32 3.63
C ALA A 96 14.79 -21.91 4.16
N THR A 97 14.74 -21.19 5.28
CA THR A 97 13.50 -20.67 5.86
C THR A 97 12.93 -19.54 5.02
N ILE A 98 13.77 -18.62 4.55
CA ILE A 98 13.35 -17.51 3.69
C ILE A 98 12.69 -18.05 2.42
N VAL A 99 13.35 -18.96 1.73
CA VAL A 99 12.83 -19.59 0.51
C VAL A 99 11.51 -20.32 0.80
N ARG A 100 11.45 -21.04 1.92
CA ARG A 100 10.25 -21.77 2.34
C ARG A 100 9.04 -20.85 2.54
N VAL A 101 9.19 -19.76 3.30
CA VAL A 101 8.10 -18.81 3.57
C VAL A 101 7.72 -18.04 2.31
N CYS A 102 8.70 -17.58 1.53
CA CYS A 102 8.44 -16.79 0.32
C CYS A 102 7.74 -17.60 -0.79
N ARG A 103 7.93 -18.93 -0.85
CA ARG A 103 7.25 -19.80 -1.82
C ARG A 103 5.72 -19.82 -1.69
N GLU A 104 5.18 -19.48 -0.52
CA GLU A 104 3.74 -19.30 -0.31
C GLU A 104 3.14 -18.17 -1.16
N PHE A 105 3.98 -17.21 -1.57
CA PHE A 105 3.60 -16.05 -2.39
C PHE A 105 4.18 -16.15 -3.80
N PHE A 106 5.35 -16.77 -3.93
CA PHE A 106 6.11 -16.91 -5.18
C PHE A 106 6.41 -18.40 -5.45
N PRO A 107 5.44 -19.19 -5.92
CA PRO A 107 5.64 -20.63 -6.13
C PRO A 107 6.81 -20.99 -7.05
N SER A 108 7.11 -20.13 -8.03
CA SER A 108 8.26 -20.29 -8.93
C SER A 108 9.63 -19.95 -8.32
N LEU A 109 9.72 -19.55 -7.05
CA LEU A 109 10.97 -19.18 -6.38
C LEU A 109 11.98 -20.33 -6.35
N ARG A 110 13.15 -20.07 -6.94
CA ARG A 110 14.31 -20.97 -6.96
C ARG A 110 15.36 -20.56 -5.91
N PRO A 111 16.26 -21.49 -5.52
CA PRO A 111 17.50 -21.13 -4.83
C PRO A 111 18.23 -20.00 -5.57
N ALA A 112 18.96 -19.13 -4.86
CA ALA A 112 19.49 -17.85 -5.37
C ALA A 112 18.43 -16.77 -5.70
N TYR A 113 17.24 -16.87 -5.09
CA TYR A 113 16.19 -15.84 -5.09
C TYR A 113 15.70 -15.37 -6.46
N SER A 114 15.59 -16.30 -7.41
CA SER A 114 15.02 -16.03 -8.73
C SER A 114 13.54 -16.40 -8.79
N VAL A 115 12.69 -15.50 -9.27
CA VAL A 115 11.22 -15.68 -9.38
C VAL A 115 10.78 -15.47 -10.83
N SER A 116 9.76 -16.19 -11.32
CA SER A 116 9.21 -15.89 -12.66
C SER A 116 8.58 -14.49 -12.69
N VAL A 117 8.68 -13.80 -13.84
CA VAL A 117 8.07 -12.48 -14.02
C VAL A 117 6.55 -12.50 -13.73
N ILE A 118 5.87 -13.60 -14.08
CA ILE A 118 4.43 -13.77 -13.85
C ILE A 118 4.12 -13.76 -12.34
N ASP A 119 4.83 -14.56 -11.54
CA ASP A 119 4.60 -14.61 -10.09
C ASP A 119 5.00 -13.31 -9.41
N PHE A 120 6.05 -12.67 -9.92
CA PHE A 120 6.53 -11.38 -9.43
C PHE A 120 5.46 -10.29 -9.61
N VAL A 121 4.97 -10.08 -10.84
CA VAL A 121 3.98 -9.02 -11.13
C VAL A 121 2.64 -9.25 -10.41
N LYS A 122 2.25 -10.51 -10.19
CA LYS A 122 1.03 -10.82 -9.42
C LYS A 122 1.09 -10.31 -7.98
N ASN A 123 2.27 -10.26 -7.38
CA ASN A 123 2.44 -10.09 -5.94
C ASN A 123 3.26 -8.86 -5.52
N ALA A 124 4.11 -8.31 -6.39
CA ALA A 124 5.00 -7.17 -6.15
C ALA A 124 4.62 -5.94 -7.00
N ARG A 125 5.13 -4.76 -6.61
CA ARG A 125 4.83 -3.48 -7.29
C ARG A 125 5.79 -3.18 -8.45
N GLY A 126 5.56 -3.85 -9.58
CA GLY A 126 6.05 -3.41 -10.91
C GLY A 126 7.48 -3.83 -11.27
N LEU A 127 7.76 -3.87 -12.59
CA LEU A 127 9.02 -4.39 -13.16
C LEU A 127 10.07 -3.32 -13.47
N ALA A 128 9.74 -2.03 -13.32
CA ALA A 128 10.54 -0.93 -13.88
C ALA A 128 12.01 -0.93 -13.40
N GLU A 129 12.26 -1.39 -12.18
CA GLU A 129 13.58 -1.44 -11.57
C GLU A 129 14.11 -2.88 -11.40
N ALA A 130 13.38 -3.88 -11.90
CA ALA A 130 13.71 -5.28 -11.71
C ALA A 130 14.74 -5.74 -12.74
N GLN A 131 15.77 -6.47 -12.29
CA GLN A 131 16.69 -7.17 -13.20
C GLN A 131 16.00 -8.41 -13.77
N VAL A 132 15.56 -8.32 -15.04
CA VAL A 132 14.85 -9.38 -15.74
C VAL A 132 15.77 -10.06 -16.74
N GLU A 133 15.96 -11.37 -16.57
CA GLU A 133 16.70 -12.22 -17.51
C GLU A 133 15.95 -13.54 -17.71
N GLY A 134 15.79 -13.97 -18.96
CA GLY A 134 15.13 -15.24 -19.29
C GLY A 134 13.70 -15.39 -18.74
N GLY A 135 12.95 -14.29 -18.64
CA GLY A 135 11.58 -14.30 -18.10
C GLY A 135 11.51 -14.44 -16.57
N ARG A 136 12.62 -14.20 -15.86
CA ARG A 136 12.71 -14.26 -14.41
C ARG A 136 13.30 -12.98 -13.84
N VAL A 137 12.88 -12.63 -12.64
CA VAL A 137 13.43 -11.53 -11.85
C VAL A 137 14.48 -12.11 -10.91
N ALA A 138 15.72 -11.63 -11.01
CA ALA A 138 16.78 -11.91 -10.05
C ALA A 138 16.64 -10.96 -8.85
N LEU A 139 16.73 -11.51 -7.64
CA LEU A 139 16.68 -10.74 -6.39
C LEU A 139 17.86 -11.10 -5.52
N ASN A 140 18.30 -10.17 -4.68
CA ASN A 140 19.12 -10.51 -3.51
C ASN A 140 18.20 -10.80 -2.31
N LYS A 141 18.78 -11.17 -1.16
CA LYS A 141 18.02 -11.48 0.07
C LYS A 141 17.12 -10.31 0.48
N GLU A 142 17.64 -9.08 0.45
CA GLU A 142 16.90 -7.87 0.81
C GLU A 142 15.72 -7.61 -0.13
N GLY A 143 15.95 -7.75 -1.44
CA GLY A 143 14.94 -7.60 -2.48
C GLY A 143 13.82 -8.63 -2.32
N LEU A 144 14.14 -9.90 -2.04
CA LEU A 144 13.14 -10.93 -1.79
C LEU A 144 12.30 -10.62 -0.54
N VAL A 145 12.92 -10.19 0.55
CA VAL A 145 12.20 -9.79 1.78
C VAL A 145 11.32 -8.56 1.52
N GLY A 146 11.80 -7.61 0.69
CA GLY A 146 11.04 -6.43 0.26
C GLY A 146 9.76 -6.80 -0.49
N VAL A 147 9.86 -7.65 -1.50
CA VAL A 147 8.68 -8.09 -2.27
C VAL A 147 7.76 -9.01 -1.48
N PHE A 148 8.31 -9.82 -0.56
CA PHE A 148 7.51 -10.59 0.40
C PHE A 148 6.65 -9.68 1.27
N ARG A 149 7.22 -8.60 1.80
CA ARG A 149 6.48 -7.61 2.61
C ARG A 149 5.28 -7.06 1.84
N GLU A 150 5.46 -6.72 0.57
CA GLU A 150 4.39 -6.20 -0.28
C GLU A 150 3.30 -7.25 -0.54
N ALA A 151 3.72 -8.47 -0.90
CA ALA A 151 2.83 -9.59 -1.15
C ALA A 151 1.99 -9.94 0.08
N LEU A 152 2.61 -9.96 1.26
CA LEU A 152 1.93 -10.21 2.53
C LEU A 152 0.97 -9.08 2.88
N ALA A 153 1.36 -7.81 2.72
CA ALA A 153 0.46 -6.68 2.95
C ALA A 153 -0.78 -6.75 2.02
N LYS A 154 -0.58 -7.13 0.74
CA LYS A 154 -1.68 -7.37 -0.20
C LYS A 154 -2.57 -8.53 0.25
N LYS A 155 -2.00 -9.66 0.70
CA LYS A 155 -2.76 -10.82 1.20
C LYS A 155 -3.57 -10.50 2.46
N VAL A 156 -2.99 -9.73 3.40
CA VAL A 156 -3.68 -9.33 4.63
C VAL A 156 -4.86 -8.40 4.34
N SER A 157 -4.67 -7.43 3.43
CA SER A 157 -5.69 -6.42 3.08
C SER A 157 -6.75 -6.89 2.07
N SER A 158 -6.51 -7.98 1.34
CA SER A 158 -7.44 -8.53 0.32
C SER A 158 -8.48 -9.50 0.87
N PHE A 159 -8.66 -9.56 2.20
CA PHE A 159 -9.71 -10.39 2.78
C PHE A 159 -11.09 -9.90 2.33
N THR A 160 -11.89 -10.81 1.80
CA THR A 160 -13.25 -10.54 1.32
C THR A 160 -14.19 -11.55 1.96
N ALA A 161 -15.24 -11.06 2.61
CA ALA A 161 -16.32 -11.87 3.18
C ALA A 161 -17.62 -11.06 3.15
N ASP A 162 -18.78 -11.68 2.99
CA ASP A 162 -20.02 -10.91 3.15
C ASP A 162 -20.14 -10.45 4.61
N ARG A 163 -20.33 -9.15 4.83
CA ARG A 163 -20.45 -8.55 6.17
C ARG A 163 -21.58 -9.20 6.98
N LYS A 164 -22.63 -9.68 6.30
CA LYS A 164 -23.75 -10.39 6.95
C LYS A 164 -23.35 -11.75 7.53
N THR A 165 -22.25 -12.32 7.07
CA THR A 165 -21.71 -13.61 7.53
C THR A 165 -20.73 -13.47 8.70
N LEU A 166 -20.41 -12.23 9.11
CA LEU A 166 -19.47 -11.99 10.20
C LEU A 166 -20.09 -12.31 11.56
N PRO A 167 -19.34 -12.93 12.48
CA PRO A 167 -19.80 -13.15 13.85
C PRO A 167 -20.15 -11.82 14.55
N LYS A 168 -21.30 -11.77 15.24
CA LYS A 168 -21.79 -10.55 15.92
C LYS A 168 -20.79 -10.02 16.95
N ASN A 169 -20.11 -10.90 17.66
CA ASN A 169 -19.06 -10.57 18.62
C ASN A 169 -17.82 -9.96 17.96
N ALA A 170 -17.45 -10.38 16.75
CA ALA A 170 -16.39 -9.71 15.98
C ALA A 170 -16.77 -8.27 15.62
N VAL A 171 -18.03 -8.05 15.22
CA VAL A 171 -18.57 -6.72 14.91
C VAL A 171 -18.60 -5.84 16.16
N ALA A 172 -19.09 -6.37 17.29
CA ALA A 172 -19.13 -5.64 18.55
C ALA A 172 -17.72 -5.22 19.02
N ALA A 173 -16.74 -6.13 18.97
CA ALA A 173 -15.36 -5.83 19.32
C ALA A 173 -14.73 -4.77 18.40
N ALA A 174 -15.03 -4.83 17.09
CA ALA A 174 -14.56 -3.84 16.13
C ALA A 174 -15.16 -2.45 16.38
N GLU A 175 -16.46 -2.35 16.64
CA GLU A 175 -17.11 -1.08 16.98
C GLU A 175 -16.54 -0.47 18.28
N GLY A 176 -16.14 -1.30 19.25
CA GLY A 176 -15.49 -0.85 20.48
C GLY A 176 -14.14 -0.14 20.28
N ILE A 177 -13.37 -0.51 19.25
CA ILE A 177 -12.06 0.12 18.95
C ILE A 177 -12.16 1.22 17.89
N LYS A 178 -13.28 1.33 17.17
CA LYS A 178 -13.44 2.23 16.02
C LYS A 178 -13.17 3.71 16.31
N PRO A 179 -13.64 4.30 17.43
CA PRO A 179 -13.32 5.70 17.77
C PRO A 179 -11.81 5.92 17.92
N ARG A 180 -11.13 4.98 18.60
CA ARG A 180 -9.68 5.04 18.85
C ARG A 180 -8.87 4.87 17.57
N VAL A 181 -9.34 4.04 16.65
CA VAL A 181 -8.73 3.91 15.32
C VAL A 181 -8.88 5.20 14.52
N ALA A 182 -10.05 5.85 14.55
CA ALA A 182 -10.29 7.10 13.82
C ALA A 182 -9.39 8.25 14.31
N GLU A 183 -9.04 8.27 15.59
CA GLU A 183 -8.11 9.25 16.16
C GLU A 183 -6.68 9.08 15.64
N THR A 184 -6.21 7.84 15.48
CA THR A 184 -4.81 7.52 15.14
C THR A 184 -4.58 7.30 13.64
N VAL A 185 -5.58 6.78 12.94
CA VAL A 185 -5.61 6.56 11.50
C VAL A 185 -6.42 7.65 10.86
N LYS A 186 -5.81 8.83 10.79
CA LYS A 186 -6.35 9.87 9.94
C LYS A 186 -6.08 9.46 8.49
N PRO A 187 -7.09 9.51 7.60
CA PRO A 187 -6.79 9.55 6.17
C PRO A 187 -5.72 10.64 5.98
N PRO A 188 -4.77 10.47 5.04
CA PRO A 188 -3.81 11.53 4.75
C PRO A 188 -4.59 12.83 4.61
N SER A 189 -4.36 13.77 5.52
CA SER A 189 -5.06 15.04 5.48
C SER A 189 -4.78 15.61 4.10
N PHE A 190 -5.82 15.82 3.29
CA PHE A 190 -5.68 16.65 2.11
C PHE A 190 -4.93 17.90 2.56
N PHE A 191 -3.80 18.17 1.93
CA PHE A 191 -2.94 19.30 2.28
C PHE A 191 -3.85 20.54 2.39
N LYS A 192 -3.96 21.13 3.58
CA LYS A 192 -4.87 22.26 3.85
C LYS A 192 -4.32 23.59 3.33
N GLY A 193 -3.08 23.61 2.84
CA GLY A 193 -2.50 24.76 2.16
C GLY A 193 -2.80 24.72 0.67
N SER A 194 -2.32 25.72 -0.05
CA SER A 194 -2.40 25.75 -1.50
C SER A 194 -1.46 24.71 -2.12
N VAL A 195 -1.98 23.64 -2.70
CA VAL A 195 -1.24 22.66 -3.50
C VAL A 195 -0.43 23.36 -4.60
N TYR A 196 -0.97 24.44 -5.15
CA TYR A 196 -0.26 25.31 -6.09
C TYR A 196 1.03 25.92 -5.50
N SER A 197 1.06 26.24 -4.20
CA SER A 197 2.25 26.76 -3.51
C SER A 197 3.34 25.73 -3.19
N LEU A 198 3.10 24.43 -3.43
CA LEU A 198 4.09 23.40 -3.12
C LEU A 198 5.39 23.60 -3.93
N PRO A 199 6.58 23.39 -3.35
CA PRO A 199 7.86 23.60 -4.05
C PRO A 199 8.00 22.81 -5.36
N CYS A 200 7.46 21.59 -5.43
CA CYS A 200 7.45 20.79 -6.66
C CYS A 200 6.58 21.43 -7.75
N VAL A 201 5.39 21.92 -7.40
CA VAL A 201 4.47 22.59 -8.35
C VAL A 201 5.04 23.93 -8.82
N GLN A 202 5.70 24.68 -7.92
CA GLN A 202 6.39 25.93 -8.28
C GLN A 202 7.57 25.70 -9.24
N LYS A 203 8.27 24.56 -9.15
CA LYS A 203 9.29 24.18 -10.13
C LYS A 203 8.68 23.90 -11.51
N VAL A 204 7.57 23.17 -11.55
CA VAL A 204 6.82 22.93 -12.81
C VAL A 204 6.37 24.25 -13.41
N ARG A 205 5.77 25.16 -12.63
CA ARG A 205 5.32 26.50 -13.06
C ARG A 205 6.39 27.34 -13.77
N LYS A 206 7.67 27.15 -13.40
CA LYS A 206 8.81 27.87 -13.98
C LYS A 206 9.27 27.30 -15.33
N GLY A 207 8.69 26.20 -15.80
CA GLY A 207 9.02 25.61 -17.11
C GLY A 207 10.33 24.81 -17.14
N VAL A 208 10.90 24.48 -15.98
CA VAL A 208 12.29 23.94 -15.84
C VAL A 208 12.42 22.47 -16.30
N MET A 209 11.36 21.81 -16.76
CA MET A 209 11.36 20.37 -17.10
C MET A 209 11.06 20.16 -18.58
N GLU A 210 12.08 20.35 -19.43
CA GLU A 210 11.95 20.50 -20.89
C GLU A 210 11.40 19.27 -21.64
N GLY A 211 11.33 18.08 -21.03
CA GLY A 211 10.92 16.84 -21.70
C GLY A 211 9.48 16.37 -21.51
N LYS A 212 8.68 16.95 -20.59
CA LYS A 212 7.33 16.43 -20.22
C LYS A 212 6.28 17.53 -19.94
N ARG A 213 6.20 18.52 -20.82
CA ARG A 213 5.39 19.74 -20.67
C ARG A 213 3.89 19.48 -20.52
N TYR A 214 3.35 18.50 -21.25
CA TYR A 214 1.94 18.10 -21.10
C TYR A 214 1.63 17.57 -19.70
N TYR A 215 2.50 16.74 -19.12
CA TYR A 215 2.35 16.26 -17.75
C TYR A 215 2.56 17.36 -16.72
N GLY A 216 3.45 18.32 -17.01
CA GLY A 216 3.59 19.54 -16.21
C GLY A 216 2.30 20.37 -16.20
N ALA A 217 1.67 20.56 -17.35
CA ALA A 217 0.36 21.20 -17.46
C ALA A 217 -0.71 20.44 -16.67
N MET A 218 -0.79 19.11 -16.80
CA MET A 218 -1.73 18.30 -16.01
C MET A 218 -1.49 18.44 -14.50
N ALA A 219 -0.24 18.41 -14.05
CA ALA A 219 0.12 18.57 -12.65
C ALA A 219 -0.28 19.96 -12.10
N LEU A 220 -0.04 21.03 -12.86
CA LEU A 220 -0.47 22.39 -12.52
C LEU A 220 -1.99 22.51 -12.47
N ALA A 221 -2.69 21.95 -13.46
CA ALA A 221 -4.15 21.96 -13.50
C ALA A 221 -4.77 21.21 -12.32
N ILE A 222 -4.20 20.06 -11.93
CA ILE A 222 -4.64 19.29 -10.75
C ILE A 222 -4.40 20.08 -9.47
N ALA A 223 -3.26 20.77 -9.33
CA ALA A 223 -2.98 21.61 -8.18
C ALA A 223 -3.97 22.77 -8.04
N LEU A 224 -4.24 23.49 -9.14
CA LEU A 224 -5.22 24.58 -9.18
C LEU A 224 -6.65 24.09 -8.89
N CYS A 225 -7.04 22.96 -9.48
CA CYS A 225 -8.37 22.35 -9.24
C CYS A 225 -8.54 21.93 -7.77
N ARG A 226 -7.49 21.42 -7.12
CA ARG A 226 -7.52 21.05 -5.69
C ARG A 226 -7.57 22.25 -4.76
N ASP A 227 -7.00 23.37 -5.19
CA ASP A 227 -7.05 24.64 -4.46
C ASP A 227 -8.37 25.40 -4.65
N GLY A 228 -9.33 24.83 -5.40
CA GLY A 228 -10.63 25.46 -5.66
C GLY A 228 -10.56 26.67 -6.60
N VAL A 229 -9.49 26.77 -7.40
CA VAL A 229 -9.38 27.79 -8.45
C VAL A 229 -10.43 27.50 -9.53
N THR A 230 -11.02 28.53 -10.11
CA THR A 230 -11.99 28.37 -11.20
C THR A 230 -11.30 27.90 -12.48
N LYS A 231 -12.03 27.19 -13.33
CA LYS A 231 -11.51 26.68 -14.61
C LYS A 231 -10.95 27.80 -15.47
N GLU A 232 -11.65 28.94 -15.52
CA GLU A 232 -11.28 30.12 -16.30
C GLU A 232 -9.92 30.67 -15.83
N ARG A 233 -9.76 30.83 -14.52
CA ARG A 233 -8.49 31.29 -13.93
C ARG A 233 -7.37 30.28 -14.10
N ALA A 234 -7.69 28.98 -14.11
CA ALA A 234 -6.70 27.94 -14.40
C ALA A 234 -6.26 27.93 -15.86
N ILE A 235 -7.14 28.27 -16.81
CA ILE A 235 -6.79 28.46 -18.22
C ILE A 235 -5.77 29.60 -18.36
N ASP A 236 -6.01 30.73 -17.69
CA ASP A 236 -5.10 31.87 -17.73
C ASP A 236 -3.71 31.53 -17.16
N GLU A 237 -3.65 30.85 -16.01
CA GLU A 237 -2.40 30.39 -15.40
C GLU A 237 -1.65 29.36 -16.28
N LEU A 238 -2.37 28.52 -17.02
CA LEU A 238 -1.76 27.53 -17.92
C LEU A 238 -1.38 28.12 -19.29
N ALA A 239 -1.94 29.26 -19.69
CA ALA A 239 -1.45 30.04 -20.82
C ALA A 239 -0.07 30.65 -20.51
N ASP A 240 0.10 31.19 -19.30
CA ASP A 240 1.41 31.66 -18.80
C ASP A 240 2.46 30.54 -18.77
N TYR A 241 2.06 29.35 -18.34
CA TYR A 241 2.93 28.18 -18.36
C TYR A 241 3.33 27.79 -19.79
N ALA A 242 2.39 27.74 -20.73
CA ALA A 242 2.66 27.42 -22.13
C ALA A 242 3.67 28.41 -22.74
N ARG A 243 3.51 29.72 -22.48
CA ARG A 243 4.43 30.77 -22.94
C ARG A 243 5.85 30.65 -22.37
N ARG A 244 6.00 30.13 -21.15
CA ARG A 244 7.33 29.85 -20.56
C ARG A 244 7.96 28.59 -21.14
N CYS A 245 7.13 27.64 -21.56
CA CYS A 245 7.57 26.38 -22.15
C CYS A 245 7.80 26.45 -23.67
N SER A 246 7.31 27.47 -24.36
CA SER A 246 7.48 27.66 -25.81
C SER A 246 8.88 28.10 -26.23
N ALA A 247 9.79 28.36 -25.29
CA ALA A 247 11.17 28.79 -25.55
C ALA A 247 12.15 27.64 -25.89
N GLY A 248 11.68 26.38 -26.01
CA GLY A 248 12.52 25.20 -26.26
C GLY A 248 12.25 24.47 -27.59
N THR A 249 12.91 23.32 -27.80
CA THR A 249 13.03 22.56 -29.06
C THR A 249 11.77 21.84 -29.59
N GLY A 250 10.59 22.18 -29.09
CA GLY A 250 9.29 21.71 -29.57
C GLY A 250 8.21 22.68 -29.10
N GLU A 251 7.17 22.93 -29.88
CA GLU A 251 6.19 23.95 -29.50
C GLU A 251 5.11 23.32 -28.60
N PHE A 252 5.12 23.62 -27.31
CA PHE A 252 3.98 23.32 -26.42
C PHE A 252 3.05 24.51 -26.44
N THR A 253 1.83 24.31 -26.91
CA THR A 253 0.90 25.38 -27.28
C THR A 253 -0.09 25.70 -26.16
N GLU A 254 -0.65 26.91 -26.17
CA GLU A 254 -1.77 27.29 -25.28
C GLU A 254 -3.00 26.40 -25.49
N LYS A 255 -3.17 25.84 -26.70
CA LYS A 255 -4.24 24.88 -27.00
C LYS A 255 -4.05 23.58 -26.22
N GLU A 256 -2.83 23.05 -26.17
CA GLU A 256 -2.53 21.83 -25.41
C GLU A 256 -2.65 22.05 -23.89
N SER A 257 -2.25 23.22 -23.39
CA SER A 257 -2.41 23.56 -21.98
C SER A 257 -3.89 23.71 -21.60
N ARG A 258 -4.70 24.33 -22.45
CA ARG A 258 -6.17 24.40 -22.28
C ARG A 258 -6.80 23.01 -22.25
N ASN A 259 -6.43 22.11 -23.16
CA ASN A 259 -6.95 20.74 -23.18
C ASN A 259 -6.67 20.00 -21.86
N ALA A 260 -5.48 20.21 -21.28
CA ALA A 260 -5.14 19.65 -19.97
C ALA A 260 -6.04 20.18 -18.85
N VAL A 261 -6.33 21.49 -18.83
CA VAL A 261 -7.28 22.09 -17.86
C VAL A 261 -8.67 21.48 -18.04
N GLU A 262 -9.19 21.47 -19.26
CA GLU A 262 -10.54 20.96 -19.54
C GLU A 262 -10.70 19.50 -19.11
N TRP A 263 -9.69 18.67 -19.39
CA TRP A 263 -9.71 17.27 -18.99
C TRP A 263 -9.67 17.10 -17.47
N VAL A 264 -8.82 17.84 -16.76
CA VAL A 264 -8.69 17.74 -15.30
C VAL A 264 -9.96 18.23 -14.59
N TYR A 265 -10.53 19.36 -15.01
CA TYR A 265 -11.76 19.88 -14.40
C TYR A 265 -12.99 19.01 -14.69
N LYS A 266 -12.96 18.23 -15.78
CA LYS A 266 -13.95 17.18 -16.05
C LYS A 266 -13.75 15.92 -15.18
N HIS A 267 -12.54 15.68 -14.69
CA HIS A 267 -12.15 14.51 -13.89
C HIS A 267 -11.47 14.91 -12.57
N SER A 268 -12.16 15.71 -11.75
CA SER A 268 -11.61 16.35 -10.54
C SER A 268 -11.13 15.40 -9.42
N THR A 269 -11.42 14.10 -9.52
CA THR A 269 -10.94 13.08 -8.59
C THR A 269 -9.50 12.61 -8.86
N ILE A 270 -8.92 13.01 -10.00
CA ILE A 270 -7.56 12.62 -10.39
C ILE A 270 -6.52 13.32 -9.52
N GLY A 271 -5.41 12.62 -9.26
CA GLY A 271 -4.31 13.15 -8.48
C GLY A 271 -2.98 12.59 -8.95
N PHE A 272 -1.94 13.43 -8.90
CA PHE A 272 -0.56 12.98 -8.93
C PHE A 272 0.04 13.04 -7.53
N ALA A 273 0.76 11.99 -7.15
CA ALA A 273 1.64 12.05 -5.98
C ALA A 273 2.83 12.98 -6.30
N CYS A 274 3.32 13.73 -5.32
CA CYS A 274 4.54 14.54 -5.49
C CYS A 274 5.75 13.72 -5.97
N GLN A 275 5.79 12.43 -5.58
CA GLN A 275 6.79 11.48 -6.06
C GLN A 275 6.68 11.26 -7.58
N ALA A 276 5.47 11.00 -8.10
CA ALA A 276 5.24 10.87 -9.54
C ALA A 276 5.57 12.16 -10.31
N MET A 277 5.35 13.33 -9.72
CA MET A 277 5.75 14.61 -10.32
C MET A 277 7.27 14.81 -10.32
N ARG A 278 7.98 14.32 -9.29
CA ARG A 278 9.44 14.36 -9.20
C ARG A 278 10.10 13.40 -10.19
N ASP A 279 9.58 12.19 -10.31
CA ASP A 279 10.13 11.14 -11.19
C ASP A 279 9.84 11.42 -12.67
N GLN A 280 8.91 12.33 -12.94
CA GLN A 280 8.61 12.81 -14.29
C GLN A 280 9.42 14.05 -14.70
N GLY A 281 10.02 14.77 -13.75
CA GLY A 281 10.89 15.92 -13.97
C GLY A 281 12.33 15.58 -14.26
#